data_AF-A0ABD8A8Y7-F1
#
_entry.id   AF-A0ABD8A8Y7-F1
#
_cell.length_a   1.000
_cell.length_b   1.000
_cell.length_c   1.000
_cell.angle_alpha   90.00
_cell.angle_beta   90.00
_cell.angle_gamma   90.00
#
_symmetry.space_group_name_H-M   'P 1'
#
loop_
_entity.id
_entity.type
_entity.pdbx_description
1 polymer ?
#
loop_
_entity_poly.entity_id
_entity_poly.type
_entity_poly.pdbx_seq_one_letter_code
_entity_poly.pdbx_strand_id
1 'polypeptide(L)'
;MTGNEMKSTGYFSFRELGLIALLSILAVFSGTYAPVYLLPGGSISGFVHQFLILPGPGAGVFVFGSILCFWLVLGLLLVRKPGTAVVMSLLIVAIDLLIGTQAISIHAIDVIVLVAVIIEVLIRLPLKDTPLKYVTPALLAVFGATTLLLFLAGQAKMGENGAPATSFPLGYVVISLIALCYAVICYRHPAKYLAASAIANMYYLLHFWLFWGSSFAGRFPVTLDIVPVLFCVAAVGGVLSASGAYAIDLLVKVYSKTEDSPVHGQ
;
A
#
# COMPACT_ATOMS: atom_id res chain seq x y z
N MET A 1 34.29 10.29 -25.54
CA MET A 1 33.13 9.63 -26.18
C MET A 1 31.89 10.04 -25.42
N THR A 2 31.28 11.15 -25.82
CA THR A 2 30.03 11.68 -25.27
C THR A 2 28.88 10.87 -25.87
N GLY A 3 28.29 9.99 -25.06
CA GLY A 3 27.10 9.25 -25.45
C GLY A 3 25.98 10.23 -25.75
N ASN A 4 25.59 10.33 -27.02
CA ASN A 4 24.38 11.01 -27.43
C ASN A 4 23.22 10.46 -26.59
N GLU A 5 22.61 11.30 -25.78
CA GLU A 5 21.31 11.02 -25.18
C GLU A 5 20.35 10.72 -26.33
N MET A 6 20.08 9.44 -26.56
CA MET A 6 19.03 9.00 -27.47
C MET A 6 17.71 9.53 -26.92
N LYS A 7 17.27 10.66 -27.48
CA LYS A 7 15.91 11.18 -27.31
C LYS A 7 14.95 10.17 -27.89
N SER A 8 14.49 9.24 -27.06
CA SER A 8 13.28 8.49 -27.35
C SER A 8 12.09 9.45 -27.25
N THR A 9 11.31 9.48 -28.32
CA THR A 9 10.17 10.34 -28.57
C THR A 9 9.09 10.24 -27.49
N GLY A 10 8.58 11.40 -27.03
CA GLY A 10 7.27 11.54 -26.37
C GLY A 10 7.28 11.34 -24.84
N TYR A 11 7.48 12.43 -24.10
CA TYR A 11 7.19 12.57 -22.65
C TYR A 11 8.13 11.88 -21.63
N PHE A 12 8.46 10.59 -21.74
CA PHE A 12 9.42 9.90 -20.85
C PHE A 12 10.81 9.71 -21.50
N SER A 13 11.88 9.89 -20.72
CA SER A 13 13.25 9.58 -21.17
C SER A 13 13.54 8.08 -21.09
N PHE A 14 14.55 7.60 -21.82
CA PHE A 14 14.93 6.18 -21.80
C PHE A 14 15.33 5.71 -20.40
N ARG A 15 16.02 6.57 -19.64
CA ARG A 15 16.38 6.31 -18.23
C ARG A 15 15.13 6.17 -17.34
N GLU A 16 14.15 7.03 -17.53
CA GLU A 16 12.89 6.98 -16.78
C GLU A 16 12.08 5.73 -17.11
N LEU A 17 11.99 5.38 -18.40
CA LEU A 17 11.34 4.14 -18.84
C LEU A 17 12.04 2.91 -18.28
N GLY A 18 13.37 2.88 -18.27
CA GLY A 18 14.15 1.81 -17.65
C GLY A 18 13.87 1.68 -16.15
N LEU A 19 13.78 2.81 -15.43
CA LEU A 19 13.43 2.81 -14.02
C LEU A 19 11.99 2.32 -13.78
N ILE A 20 11.03 2.82 -14.55
CA ILE A 20 9.63 2.40 -14.51
C ILE A 20 9.51 0.89 -14.72
N ALA A 21 10.19 0.35 -15.74
CA ALA A 21 10.20 -1.08 -16.03
C ALA A 21 10.80 -1.89 -14.87
N LEU A 22 11.96 -1.47 -14.35
CA LEU A 22 12.62 -2.13 -13.22
C LEU A 22 11.72 -2.18 -11.98
N LEU A 23 11.13 -1.04 -11.60
CA LEU A 23 10.24 -0.97 -10.44
C LEU A 23 8.97 -1.81 -10.63
N SER A 24 8.45 -1.90 -11.86
CA SER A 24 7.28 -2.72 -12.18
C SER A 24 7.60 -4.22 -12.06
N ILE A 25 8.78 -4.65 -12.51
CA ILE A 25 9.27 -6.02 -12.30
C ILE A 25 9.39 -6.30 -10.81
N LEU A 26 10.08 -5.43 -10.06
CA LEU A 26 10.24 -5.61 -8.61
C LEU A 26 8.88 -5.63 -7.88
N ALA A 27 7.90 -4.87 -8.34
CA ALA A 27 6.55 -4.88 -7.80
C ALA A 27 5.87 -6.25 -7.97
N VAL A 28 5.93 -6.84 -9.16
CA VAL A 28 5.37 -8.19 -9.44
C VAL A 28 6.07 -9.26 -8.60
N PHE A 29 7.40 -9.28 -8.61
CA PHE A 29 8.18 -10.28 -7.87
C PHE A 29 7.96 -10.14 -6.35
N SER A 30 8.01 -8.92 -5.82
CA SER A 30 7.75 -8.72 -4.39
C SER A 30 6.29 -9.03 -4.03
N GLY A 31 5.31 -8.68 -4.86
CA GLY A 31 3.91 -9.06 -4.64
C GLY A 31 3.69 -10.58 -4.63
N THR A 32 4.44 -11.31 -5.45
CA THR A 32 4.35 -12.78 -5.56
C THR A 32 5.09 -13.49 -4.43
N TYR A 33 6.30 -13.05 -4.09
CA TYR A 33 7.21 -13.79 -3.22
C TYR A 33 7.34 -13.21 -1.81
N ALA A 34 7.27 -11.88 -1.64
CA ALA A 34 7.43 -11.27 -0.32
C ALA A 34 6.38 -11.73 0.70
N PRO A 35 5.08 -11.96 0.36
CA PRO A 35 4.11 -12.49 1.31
C PRO A 35 4.53 -13.82 1.95
N VAL A 36 5.21 -14.69 1.19
CA VAL A 36 5.69 -15.99 1.69
C VAL A 36 6.76 -15.83 2.77
N TYR A 37 7.56 -14.76 2.69
CA TYR A 37 8.63 -14.48 3.65
C TYR A 37 8.19 -13.55 4.79
N LEU A 38 7.20 -12.69 4.55
CA LEU A 38 6.67 -11.75 5.54
C LEU A 38 5.61 -12.38 6.46
N LEU A 39 4.95 -13.45 6.00
CA LEU A 39 3.96 -14.17 6.79
C LEU A 39 4.62 -15.42 7.41
N PRO A 40 4.68 -15.54 8.75
CA PRO A 40 5.15 -16.77 9.38
C PRO A 40 4.16 -17.89 9.03
N GLY A 41 4.60 -18.87 8.25
CA GLY A 41 3.78 -20.03 7.87
C GLY A 41 3.97 -20.56 6.44
N GLY A 42 4.55 -19.76 5.52
CA GLY A 42 4.95 -20.23 4.19
C GLY A 42 3.79 -20.70 3.30
N SER A 43 3.48 -19.92 2.27
CA SER A 43 2.59 -20.24 1.14
C SER A 43 1.10 -20.47 1.45
N ILE A 44 0.29 -19.95 0.53
CA ILE A 44 -1.17 -19.86 0.62
C ILE A 44 -1.78 -21.23 0.32
N SER A 45 -2.20 -21.91 1.37
CA SER A 45 -3.24 -22.94 1.33
C SER A 45 -4.21 -22.66 2.47
N GLY A 46 -5.20 -21.82 2.20
CA GLY A 46 -6.32 -21.54 3.10
C GLY A 46 -5.94 -20.94 4.46
N PHE A 47 -5.78 -19.62 4.52
CA PHE A 47 -6.19 -18.78 5.67
C PHE A 47 -5.86 -19.21 7.14
N VAL A 48 -4.77 -19.92 7.45
CA VAL A 48 -4.49 -20.43 8.83
C VAL A 48 -2.97 -20.37 9.10
N HIS A 49 -2.38 -20.11 10.28
CA HIS A 49 -2.73 -19.53 11.58
C HIS A 49 -1.39 -19.32 12.34
N GLN A 50 -1.43 -18.45 13.36
CA GLN A 50 -0.49 -18.32 14.50
C GLN A 50 0.80 -17.50 14.31
N PHE A 51 1.03 -16.62 15.29
CA PHE A 51 2.16 -15.70 15.52
C PHE A 51 2.16 -14.30 14.91
N LEU A 52 1.29 -14.02 13.93
CA LEU A 52 0.78 -12.66 13.68
C LEU A 52 -0.67 -12.80 13.24
N ILE A 53 -1.61 -12.96 14.18
CA ILE A 53 -3.02 -13.19 13.80
C ILE A 53 -3.61 -11.87 13.30
N LEU A 54 -3.40 -11.57 12.01
CA LEU A 54 -4.29 -10.79 11.18
C LEU A 54 -5.34 -11.79 10.66
N PRO A 55 -6.50 -11.98 11.31
CA PRO A 55 -7.53 -12.88 10.80
C PRO A 55 -8.11 -12.39 9.48
N GLY A 56 -8.44 -13.36 8.62
CA GLY A 56 -9.26 -13.12 7.45
C GLY A 56 -8.64 -12.20 6.40
N PRO A 57 -9.44 -11.75 5.41
CA PRO A 57 -8.98 -11.01 4.23
C PRO A 57 -8.14 -9.75 4.52
N GLY A 58 -8.15 -9.24 5.76
CA GLY A 58 -7.31 -8.12 6.21
C GLY A 58 -5.80 -8.37 6.18
N ALA A 59 -5.33 -9.61 6.37
CA ALA A 59 -3.90 -9.93 6.30
C ALA A 59 -3.36 -9.83 4.87
N GLY A 60 -4.12 -10.39 3.93
CA GLY A 60 -3.81 -10.27 2.50
C GLY A 60 -3.81 -8.81 2.08
N VAL A 61 -4.79 -8.03 2.52
CA VAL A 61 -4.90 -6.61 2.18
C VAL A 61 -3.72 -5.79 2.73
N PHE A 62 -3.28 -6.05 3.97
CA PHE A 62 -2.11 -5.38 4.54
C PHE A 62 -0.84 -5.67 3.73
N VAL A 63 -0.66 -6.89 3.21
CA VAL A 63 0.57 -7.28 2.51
C VAL A 63 0.49 -6.94 1.01
N PHE A 64 -0.55 -7.38 0.31
CA PHE A 64 -0.66 -7.23 -1.15
C PHE A 64 -0.86 -5.78 -1.58
N GLY A 65 -1.82 -5.08 -0.98
CA GLY A 65 -2.13 -3.70 -1.37
C GLY A 65 -1.02 -2.71 -0.97
N SER A 66 -0.36 -2.94 0.18
CA SER A 66 0.74 -2.09 0.63
C SER A 66 2.02 -2.26 -0.19
N ILE A 67 2.33 -3.48 -0.67
CA ILE A 67 3.47 -3.69 -1.59
C ILE A 67 3.24 -2.93 -2.89
N LEU A 68 2.06 -3.04 -3.49
CA LEU A 68 1.73 -2.30 -4.72
C LEU A 68 1.83 -0.78 -4.49
N CYS A 69 1.23 -0.28 -3.40
CA CYS A 69 1.29 1.14 -3.03
C CYS A 69 2.73 1.65 -2.86
N PHE A 70 3.60 0.87 -2.21
CA PHE A 70 5.02 1.20 -2.02
C PHE A 70 5.69 1.48 -3.37
N TRP A 71 5.57 0.56 -4.32
CA TRP A 71 6.26 0.68 -5.62
C TRP A 71 5.71 1.82 -6.47
N LEU A 72 4.39 1.99 -6.50
CA LEU A 72 3.76 3.09 -7.24
C LEU A 72 4.16 4.47 -6.68
N VAL A 73 4.17 4.61 -5.36
CA VAL A 73 4.62 5.86 -4.70
C VAL A 73 6.12 6.08 -4.94
N LEU A 74 6.95 5.04 -4.82
CA LEU A 74 8.39 5.13 -5.08
C LEU A 74 8.67 5.55 -6.51
N GLY A 75 7.97 4.97 -7.50
CA GLY A 75 8.08 5.37 -8.90
C GLY A 75 7.75 6.84 -9.11
N LEU A 76 6.66 7.33 -8.52
CA LEU A 76 6.31 8.75 -8.58
C LEU A 76 7.36 9.67 -7.95
N LEU A 77 7.96 9.25 -6.83
CA LEU A 77 8.99 10.04 -6.13
C LEU A 77 10.31 10.11 -6.93
N LEU A 78 10.70 9.00 -7.58
CA LEU A 78 11.94 8.91 -8.34
C LEU A 78 11.83 9.50 -9.75
N VAL A 79 10.72 9.25 -10.46
CA VAL A 79 10.51 9.74 -11.84
C VAL A 79 9.99 11.18 -11.84
N ARG A 80 9.17 11.56 -10.84
CA ARG A 80 8.59 12.90 -10.67
C ARG A 80 7.80 13.42 -11.86
N LYS A 81 7.24 12.52 -12.68
CA LYS A 81 6.40 12.88 -13.83
C LYS A 81 4.95 12.42 -13.63
N PRO A 82 3.99 13.23 -14.08
CA PRO A 82 2.60 12.82 -14.09
C PRO A 82 2.40 11.59 -14.99
N GLY A 83 1.69 10.59 -14.51
CA GLY A 83 1.33 9.38 -15.25
C GLY A 83 2.26 8.20 -14.98
N THR A 84 3.30 8.39 -14.17
CA THR A 84 4.22 7.31 -13.81
C THR A 84 3.51 6.15 -13.12
N ALA A 85 2.61 6.40 -12.17
CA ALA A 85 1.93 5.30 -11.48
C ALA A 85 1.02 4.54 -12.44
N VAL A 86 0.34 5.24 -13.36
CA VAL A 86 -0.52 4.61 -14.37
C VAL A 86 0.31 3.74 -15.33
N VAL A 87 1.41 4.25 -15.87
CA VAL A 87 2.28 3.46 -16.76
C VAL A 87 2.88 2.25 -16.04
N MET A 88 3.32 2.42 -14.78
CA MET A 88 3.78 1.30 -13.96
C MET A 88 2.67 0.26 -13.76
N SER A 89 1.43 0.69 -13.47
CA SER A 89 0.31 -0.24 -13.27
C SER A 89 0.02 -1.07 -14.51
N LEU A 90 0.11 -0.49 -15.71
CA LEU A 90 -0.07 -1.21 -16.98
C LEU A 90 1.05 -2.21 -17.22
N LEU A 91 2.30 -1.87 -16.87
CA LEU A 91 3.43 -2.78 -16.97
C LEU A 91 3.36 -3.92 -15.96
N ILE A 92 2.97 -3.64 -14.71
CA ILE A 92 2.74 -4.66 -13.69
C ILE A 92 1.70 -5.67 -14.19
N VAL A 93 0.55 -5.19 -14.68
CA VAL A 93 -0.48 -6.03 -15.27
C VAL A 93 0.06 -6.85 -16.44
N ALA A 94 0.81 -6.24 -17.35
CA ALA A 94 1.38 -6.94 -18.51
C ALA A 94 2.38 -8.03 -18.09
N ILE A 95 3.22 -7.77 -17.09
CA ILE A 95 4.19 -8.73 -16.56
C ILE A 95 3.48 -9.88 -15.84
N ASP A 96 2.48 -9.59 -15.01
CA ASP A 96 1.67 -10.62 -14.33
C ASP A 96 0.96 -11.54 -15.35
N LEU A 97 0.40 -10.96 -16.42
CA LEU A 97 -0.20 -11.71 -17.53
C LEU A 97 0.82 -12.63 -18.23
N LEU A 98 2.08 -12.21 -18.35
CA LEU A 98 3.14 -12.98 -19.01
C LEU A 98 3.70 -14.11 -18.15
N ILE A 99 3.83 -13.90 -16.84
CA ILE A 99 4.43 -14.89 -15.91
C ILE A 99 3.40 -15.98 -15.53
N GLY A 100 2.09 -15.73 -15.73
CA GLY A 100 1.05 -16.71 -15.42
C GLY A 100 0.90 -16.96 -13.92
N THR A 101 1.40 -16.05 -13.08
CA THR A 101 1.27 -16.07 -11.63
C THR A 101 -0.16 -15.70 -11.24
N GLN A 102 -0.99 -16.75 -11.14
CA GLN A 102 -2.37 -16.77 -10.65
C GLN A 102 -3.48 -16.37 -11.64
N ALA A 103 -4.57 -17.11 -11.52
CA ALA A 103 -5.87 -16.94 -12.15
C ALA A 103 -6.23 -15.46 -12.38
N ILE A 104 -6.00 -14.96 -13.59
CA ILE A 104 -6.45 -13.64 -14.01
C ILE A 104 -7.97 -13.70 -14.18
N SER A 105 -8.67 -13.51 -13.07
CA SER A 105 -9.99 -12.89 -13.13
C SER A 105 -9.75 -11.44 -13.52
N ILE A 106 -10.47 -10.97 -14.54
CA ILE A 106 -10.42 -9.59 -15.08
C ILE A 106 -10.36 -8.56 -13.93
N HIS A 107 -11.08 -8.84 -12.82
CA HIS A 107 -11.15 -8.03 -11.62
C HIS A 107 -9.83 -7.73 -10.88
N ALA A 108 -8.75 -8.53 -11.07
CA ALA A 108 -7.43 -8.21 -10.53
C ALA A 108 -6.69 -7.14 -11.36
N ILE A 109 -6.98 -7.04 -12.66
CA ILE A 109 -6.41 -6.02 -13.53
C ILE A 109 -7.01 -4.66 -13.18
N ASP A 110 -8.34 -4.64 -13.01
CA ASP A 110 -9.12 -3.44 -12.70
C ASP A 110 -8.60 -2.74 -11.44
N VAL A 111 -8.32 -3.53 -10.39
CA VAL A 111 -7.92 -2.99 -9.08
C VAL A 111 -6.53 -2.37 -9.11
N ILE A 112 -5.58 -2.98 -9.83
CA ILE A 112 -4.20 -2.46 -9.93
C ILE A 112 -4.19 -1.11 -10.63
N VAL A 113 -4.92 -0.99 -11.74
CA VAL A 113 -5.03 0.25 -12.50
C VAL A 113 -5.77 1.32 -11.69
N LEU A 114 -6.88 0.98 -11.04
CA LEU A 114 -7.66 1.93 -10.23
C LEU A 114 -6.88 2.43 -9.01
N VAL A 115 -6.13 1.57 -8.32
CA VAL A 115 -5.22 1.98 -7.24
C VAL A 115 -4.20 3.00 -7.74
N ALA A 116 -3.59 2.76 -8.91
CA ALA A 116 -2.64 3.69 -9.49
C ALA A 116 -3.28 5.02 -9.87
N VAL A 117 -4.49 5.01 -10.44
CA VAL A 117 -5.25 6.23 -10.75
C VAL A 117 -5.57 7.02 -9.48
N ILE A 118 -6.02 6.36 -8.41
CA ILE A 118 -6.29 7.00 -7.11
C ILE A 118 -5.02 7.69 -6.59
N ILE A 119 -3.88 6.98 -6.60
CA ILE A 119 -2.59 7.52 -6.16
C ILE A 119 -2.21 8.76 -6.99
N GLU A 120 -2.28 8.63 -8.31
CA GLU A 120 -1.90 9.67 -9.27
C GLU A 120 -2.76 10.94 -9.13
N VAL A 121 -4.08 10.79 -8.95
CA VAL A 121 -5.00 11.90 -8.78
C VAL A 121 -4.77 12.59 -7.43
N LEU A 122 -4.72 11.83 -6.34
CA LEU A 122 -4.63 12.39 -4.99
C LEU A 122 -3.30 13.11 -4.71
N ILE A 123 -2.18 12.63 -5.27
CA ILE A 123 -0.88 13.31 -5.12
C ILE A 123 -0.87 14.67 -5.82
N ARG A 124 -1.62 14.83 -6.91
CA ARG A 124 -1.70 16.09 -7.65
C ARG A 124 -2.61 17.12 -6.99
N LEU A 125 -3.51 16.70 -6.09
CA LEU A 125 -4.40 17.63 -5.39
C LEU A 125 -3.61 18.64 -4.53
N PRO A 126 -3.97 19.93 -4.56
CA PRO A 126 -3.35 20.94 -3.71
C PRO A 126 -3.83 20.80 -2.26
N LEU A 127 -3.10 20.02 -1.45
CA LEU A 127 -3.47 19.78 -0.05
C LEU A 127 -3.14 20.95 0.90
N LYS A 128 -2.18 21.83 0.58
CA LYS A 128 -1.64 22.81 1.56
C LYS A 128 -2.70 23.77 2.12
N ASP A 129 -3.65 24.18 1.28
CA ASP A 129 -4.64 25.22 1.59
C ASP A 129 -6.09 24.73 1.49
N THR A 130 -6.30 23.43 1.38
CA THR A 130 -7.64 22.82 1.27
C THR A 130 -8.02 22.07 2.54
N PRO A 131 -9.32 21.95 2.86
CA PRO A 131 -9.79 21.14 3.98
C PRO A 131 -9.43 19.65 3.82
N LEU A 132 -9.11 19.23 2.58
CA LEU A 132 -8.67 17.88 2.26
C LEU A 132 -7.41 17.43 3.02
N LYS A 133 -6.57 18.36 3.49
CA LYS A 133 -5.42 18.00 4.34
C LYS A 133 -5.80 17.34 5.66
N TYR A 134 -7.03 17.55 6.12
CA TYR A 134 -7.52 16.98 7.36
C TYR A 134 -8.20 15.62 7.18
N VAL A 135 -8.51 15.21 5.94
CA VAL A 135 -9.24 13.96 5.67
C VAL A 135 -8.44 12.74 6.12
N THR A 136 -7.21 12.59 5.65
CA THR A 136 -6.35 11.45 6.04
C THR A 136 -6.08 11.38 7.54
N PRO A 137 -5.62 12.47 8.23
CA PRO A 137 -5.40 12.39 9.67
C PRO A 137 -6.71 12.15 10.44
N ALA A 138 -7.84 12.69 10.00
CA ALA A 138 -9.14 12.40 10.62
C ALA A 138 -9.53 10.92 10.45
N LEU A 139 -9.39 10.35 9.25
CA LEU A 139 -9.67 8.93 9.01
C LEU A 139 -8.78 8.03 9.86
N LEU A 140 -7.48 8.30 9.92
CA LEU A 140 -6.55 7.54 10.77
C LEU A 140 -6.90 7.66 12.26
N ALA A 141 -7.29 8.86 12.71
CA ALA A 141 -7.72 9.08 14.09
C ALA A 141 -9.02 8.32 14.42
N VAL A 142 -10.02 8.41 13.53
CA VAL A 142 -11.32 7.75 13.72
C VAL A 142 -11.16 6.23 13.69
N PHE A 143 -10.48 5.66 12.68
CA PHE A 143 -10.29 4.22 12.60
C PHE A 143 -9.38 3.68 13.71
N GLY A 144 -8.31 4.41 14.04
CA GLY A 144 -7.43 4.07 15.15
C GLY A 144 -8.18 4.05 16.48
N ALA A 145 -8.87 5.14 16.83
CA ALA A 145 -9.63 5.24 18.08
C ALA A 145 -10.76 4.22 18.15
N THR A 146 -11.51 4.01 17.06
CA THR A 146 -12.59 3.01 17.02
C THR A 146 -12.05 1.60 17.22
N THR A 147 -10.91 1.26 16.59
CA THR A 147 -10.25 -0.04 16.77
C THR A 147 -9.82 -0.25 18.23
N LEU A 148 -9.31 0.80 18.90
CA LEU A 148 -8.95 0.74 20.31
C LEU A 148 -10.18 0.60 21.23
N LEU A 149 -11.27 1.31 20.92
CA LEU A 149 -12.52 1.22 21.67
C LEU A 149 -13.15 -0.17 21.55
N LEU A 150 -13.13 -0.77 20.36
CA LEU A 150 -13.60 -2.13 20.12
C LEU A 150 -12.79 -3.17 20.90
N PHE A 151 -11.48 -2.94 21.03
CA PHE A 151 -10.62 -3.73 21.91
C PHE A 151 -11.02 -3.58 23.38
N LEU A 152 -11.12 -2.34 23.88
CA LEU A 152 -11.45 -2.05 25.28
C LEU A 152 -12.86 -2.54 25.67
N ALA A 153 -13.81 -2.51 24.74
CA ALA A 153 -15.16 -3.01 24.94
C ALA A 153 -15.27 -4.55 24.87
N GLY A 154 -14.18 -5.25 24.52
CA GLY A 154 -14.18 -6.70 24.30
C GLY A 154 -15.09 -7.15 23.15
N GLN A 155 -15.44 -6.23 22.24
CA GLN A 155 -16.44 -6.44 21.19
C GLN A 155 -15.85 -6.96 19.88
N ALA A 156 -14.55 -6.82 19.67
CA ALA A 156 -13.93 -7.39 18.48
C ALA A 156 -13.51 -8.85 18.74
N LYS A 157 -14.51 -9.72 18.67
CA LYS A 157 -14.34 -11.17 18.69
C LYS A 157 -14.10 -11.65 17.28
N MET A 158 -13.07 -12.47 17.06
CA MET A 158 -12.90 -13.15 15.79
C MET A 158 -14.03 -14.16 15.58
N GLY A 159 -14.75 -14.02 14.48
CA GLY A 159 -15.59 -15.09 13.95
C GLY A 159 -14.74 -16.05 13.13
N GLU A 160 -14.08 -17.02 13.77
CA GLU A 160 -13.70 -18.26 13.09
C GLU A 160 -14.15 -19.47 13.91
N ASN A 161 -14.79 -20.40 13.21
CA ASN A 161 -15.24 -21.67 13.78
C ASN A 161 -14.05 -22.46 14.34
N GLY A 162 -13.87 -22.43 15.66
CA GLY A 162 -12.94 -23.31 16.37
C GLY A 162 -11.77 -22.62 17.08
N ALA A 163 -11.51 -21.33 16.84
CA ALA A 163 -10.63 -20.54 17.70
C ALA A 163 -11.42 -20.08 18.94
N PRO A 164 -10.86 -20.13 20.16
CA PRO A 164 -11.56 -19.62 21.33
C PRO A 164 -11.89 -18.13 21.10
N ALA A 165 -13.19 -17.81 21.11
CA ALA A 165 -13.78 -16.51 20.76
C ALA A 165 -13.45 -15.36 21.74
N THR A 166 -12.27 -15.40 22.37
CA THR A 166 -11.91 -14.58 23.53
C THR A 166 -10.67 -13.70 23.33
N SER A 167 -9.99 -13.73 22.17
CA SER A 167 -8.77 -12.94 21.96
C SER A 167 -8.90 -11.94 20.79
N PHE A 168 -8.88 -10.65 21.13
CA PHE A 168 -8.55 -9.60 20.16
C PHE A 168 -7.04 -9.61 19.91
N PRO A 169 -6.55 -9.66 18.66
CA PRO A 169 -5.13 -9.63 18.38
C PRO A 169 -4.46 -8.38 18.93
N LEU A 170 -3.40 -8.59 19.72
CA LEU A 170 -2.46 -7.53 20.10
C LEU A 170 -1.95 -6.76 18.86
N GLY A 171 -1.84 -7.43 17.70
CA GLY A 171 -1.47 -6.80 16.44
C GLY A 171 -2.38 -5.64 16.01
N TYR A 172 -3.70 -5.74 16.23
CA TYR A 172 -4.63 -4.66 15.90
C TYR A 172 -4.53 -3.47 16.86
N VAL A 173 -4.17 -3.72 18.12
CA VAL A 173 -3.85 -2.66 19.09
C VAL A 173 -2.62 -1.89 18.62
N VAL A 174 -1.57 -2.60 18.22
CA VAL A 174 -0.35 -1.97 17.68
C VAL A 174 -0.66 -1.15 16.42
N ILE A 175 -1.45 -1.69 15.50
CA ILE A 175 -1.87 -0.98 14.28
C ILE A 175 -2.68 0.27 14.61
N SER A 176 -3.60 0.20 15.57
CA SER A 176 -4.38 1.35 16.04
C SER A 176 -3.49 2.45 16.62
N LEU A 177 -2.51 2.09 17.46
CA LEU A 177 -1.54 3.05 18.00
C LEU A 177 -0.70 3.70 16.89
N ILE A 178 -0.25 2.91 15.90
CA ILE A 178 0.45 3.42 14.72
C ILE A 178 -0.45 4.40 13.94
N ALA A 179 -1.74 4.07 13.75
CA ALA A 179 -2.70 4.94 13.07
C ALA A 179 -2.82 6.29 13.79
N LEU A 180 -2.95 6.29 15.13
CA LEU A 180 -3.04 7.51 15.93
C LEU A 180 -1.76 8.34 15.86
N CYS A 181 -0.58 7.71 15.91
CA CYS A 181 0.70 8.39 15.73
C CYS A 181 0.78 9.06 14.35
N TYR A 182 0.43 8.34 13.29
CA TYR A 182 0.41 8.91 11.94
C TYR A 182 -0.68 9.95 11.74
N ALA A 183 -1.80 9.89 12.45
CA ALA A 183 -2.81 10.95 12.43
C ALA A 183 -2.20 12.27 12.93
N VAL A 184 -1.46 12.26 14.03
CA VAL A 184 -0.77 13.44 14.56
C VAL A 184 0.30 13.94 13.59
N ILE A 185 1.11 13.04 13.02
CA ILE A 185 2.17 13.39 12.06
C ILE A 185 1.55 14.02 10.80
N CYS A 186 0.56 13.37 10.20
CA CYS A 186 -0.12 13.86 8.99
C CYS A 186 -0.89 15.16 9.22
N TYR A 187 -1.41 15.39 10.44
CA TYR A 187 -2.04 16.65 10.82
C TYR A 187 -1.03 17.82 10.81
N ARG A 188 0.19 17.60 11.33
CA ARG A 188 1.25 18.62 11.36
C ARG A 188 1.97 18.77 10.02
N HIS A 189 2.17 17.66 9.32
CA HIS A 189 2.94 17.57 8.09
C HIS A 189 2.10 16.86 7.02
N PRO A 190 1.18 17.58 6.34
CA PRO A 190 0.30 16.98 5.35
C PRO A 190 1.11 16.48 4.15
N ALA A 191 1.35 15.17 4.11
CA ALA A 191 2.11 14.51 3.05
C ALA A 191 1.15 13.85 2.06
N LYS A 192 1.12 14.38 0.83
CA LYS A 192 0.19 13.95 -0.21
C LYS A 192 0.32 12.46 -0.56
N TYR A 193 1.55 11.95 -0.56
CA TYR A 193 1.87 10.55 -0.84
C TYR A 193 1.31 9.60 0.23
N LEU A 194 1.34 10.00 1.50
CA LEU A 194 0.77 9.21 2.60
C LEU A 194 -0.76 9.15 2.49
N ALA A 195 -1.40 10.30 2.22
CA ALA A 195 -2.84 10.39 2.00
C ALA A 195 -3.31 9.53 0.83
N ALA A 196 -2.63 9.67 -0.31
CA ALA A 196 -2.94 8.95 -1.53
C ALA A 196 -2.82 7.43 -1.34
N SER A 197 -1.74 6.98 -0.72
CA SER A 197 -1.51 5.56 -0.48
C SER A 197 -2.47 4.96 0.55
N ALA A 198 -2.80 5.69 1.63
CA ALA A 198 -3.79 5.23 2.60
C ALA A 198 -5.16 4.97 1.96
N ILE A 199 -5.64 5.94 1.17
CA ILE A 199 -6.94 5.84 0.48
C ILE A 199 -6.92 4.75 -0.58
N ALA A 200 -5.84 4.65 -1.37
CA ALA A 200 -5.72 3.63 -2.40
C ALA A 200 -5.69 2.22 -1.81
N ASN A 201 -5.01 2.01 -0.68
CA ASN A 201 -4.99 0.71 -0.01
C ASN A 201 -6.33 0.34 0.63
N MET A 202 -7.07 1.32 1.18
CA MET A 202 -8.45 1.11 1.61
C MET A 202 -9.38 0.77 0.45
N TYR A 203 -9.19 1.38 -0.72
CA TYR A 203 -9.93 1.00 -1.92
C TYR A 203 -9.61 -0.42 -2.38
N TYR A 204 -8.33 -0.81 -2.34
CA TYR A 204 -7.91 -2.19 -2.65
C TYR A 204 -8.64 -3.21 -1.77
N LEU A 205 -8.74 -2.94 -0.46
CA LEU A 205 -9.56 -3.74 0.47
C LEU A 205 -11.02 -3.83 0.03
N LEU A 206 -11.64 -2.68 -0.24
CA LEU A 206 -13.05 -2.59 -0.59
C LEU A 206 -13.35 -3.31 -1.92
N HIS A 207 -12.48 -3.16 -2.91
CA HIS A 207 -12.62 -3.83 -4.21
C HIS A 207 -12.51 -5.34 -4.07
N PHE A 208 -11.52 -5.83 -3.31
CA PHE A 208 -11.41 -7.25 -3.02
C PHE A 208 -12.65 -7.78 -2.29
N TRP A 209 -13.18 -7.01 -1.34
CA TRP A 209 -14.41 -7.36 -0.63
C TRP A 209 -15.62 -7.46 -1.58
N LEU A 210 -15.82 -6.47 -2.45
CA LEU A 210 -16.98 -6.39 -3.34
C LEU A 210 -16.96 -7.44 -4.46
N PHE A 211 -15.78 -7.76 -5.00
CA PHE A 211 -15.67 -8.53 -6.25
C PHE A 211 -15.01 -9.91 -6.11
N TRP A 212 -14.27 -10.17 -5.02
CA TRP A 212 -13.52 -11.42 -4.82
C TRP A 212 -13.95 -12.22 -3.58
N GLY A 213 -14.78 -11.62 -2.71
CA GLY A 213 -15.56 -12.41 -1.74
C GLY A 213 -16.45 -13.40 -2.49
N SER A 214 -16.58 -14.64 -2.02
CA SER A 214 -17.21 -15.75 -2.77
C SER A 214 -18.70 -15.58 -3.10
N SER A 215 -19.30 -14.43 -2.84
CA SER A 215 -20.56 -13.86 -3.36
C SER A 215 -20.57 -12.40 -2.86
N PHE A 216 -21.49 -11.56 -3.34
CA PHE A 216 -21.72 -10.19 -2.83
C PHE A 216 -21.90 -10.12 -1.29
N ALA A 217 -22.04 -11.26 -0.59
CA ALA A 217 -22.01 -11.43 0.87
C ALA A 217 -21.56 -12.83 1.37
N GLY A 218 -20.88 -13.67 0.56
CA GLY A 218 -20.96 -15.14 0.72
C GLY A 218 -20.00 -15.86 1.70
N ARG A 219 -18.85 -15.28 2.06
CA ARG A 219 -17.87 -15.90 3.00
C ARG A 219 -17.31 -14.90 3.99
N PHE A 220 -18.19 -14.02 4.47
CA PHE A 220 -17.89 -13.13 5.58
C PHE A 220 -18.91 -13.40 6.69
N PRO A 221 -18.61 -14.25 7.68
CA PRO A 221 -19.26 -14.16 8.97
C PRO A 221 -18.31 -13.39 9.87
N VAL A 222 -18.11 -12.11 9.59
CA VAL A 222 -17.43 -11.27 10.57
C VAL A 222 -18.37 -10.13 10.86
N THR A 223 -18.74 -10.04 12.14
CA THR A 223 -19.60 -9.01 12.70
C THR A 223 -19.22 -7.64 12.15
N LEU A 224 -20.21 -6.78 11.89
CA LEU A 224 -19.98 -5.41 11.39
C LEU A 224 -18.94 -4.64 12.21
N ASP A 225 -18.76 -5.04 13.47
CA ASP A 225 -17.78 -4.55 14.42
C ASP A 225 -16.32 -4.68 13.95
N ILE A 226 -15.96 -5.62 13.07
CA ILE A 226 -14.57 -5.74 12.58
C ILE A 226 -14.24 -4.77 11.42
N VAL A 227 -15.26 -4.24 10.74
CA VAL A 227 -15.08 -3.43 9.52
C VAL A 227 -14.17 -2.21 9.77
N PRO A 228 -14.33 -1.44 10.86
CA PRO A 228 -13.42 -0.33 11.18
C PRO A 228 -11.97 -0.78 11.40
N VAL A 229 -11.76 -1.98 11.95
CA VAL A 229 -10.43 -2.56 12.20
C VAL A 229 -9.73 -2.86 10.87
N LEU A 230 -10.44 -3.43 9.91
CA LEU A 230 -9.89 -3.74 8.58
C LEU A 230 -9.53 -2.47 7.81
N PHE A 231 -10.37 -1.44 7.87
CA PHE A 231 -10.04 -0.13 7.30
C PHE A 231 -8.85 0.53 8.01
N CYS A 232 -8.73 0.39 9.33
CA CYS A 232 -7.56 0.86 10.08
C CYS A 232 -6.28 0.18 9.57
N VAL A 233 -6.31 -1.15 9.43
CA VAL A 233 -5.18 -1.96 8.94
C VAL A 233 -4.78 -1.54 7.53
N ALA A 234 -5.75 -1.41 6.61
CA ALA A 234 -5.50 -0.98 5.24
C ALA A 234 -4.91 0.44 5.18
N ALA A 235 -5.50 1.39 5.92
CA ALA A 235 -5.01 2.76 5.97
C ALA A 235 -3.56 2.82 6.48
N VAL A 236 -3.26 2.12 7.58
CA VAL A 236 -1.89 2.06 8.15
C VAL A 236 -0.91 1.40 7.18
N GLY A 237 -1.30 0.29 6.53
CA GLY A 237 -0.48 -0.37 5.52
C GLY A 237 -0.09 0.57 4.38
N GLY A 238 -1.05 1.38 3.89
CA GLY A 238 -0.78 2.41 2.88
C GLY A 238 0.20 3.47 3.39
N VAL A 239 -0.07 4.05 4.57
CA VAL A 239 0.82 5.07 5.15
C VAL A 239 2.24 4.56 5.39
N LEU A 240 2.40 3.34 5.90
CA LEU A 240 3.71 2.71 6.09
C LEU A 240 4.42 2.48 4.76
N SER A 241 3.69 2.01 3.73
CA SER A 241 4.24 1.79 2.39
C SER A 241 4.79 3.09 1.77
N ALA A 242 4.02 4.18 1.83
CA ALA A 242 4.44 5.47 1.32
C ALA A 242 5.58 6.09 2.15
N SER A 243 5.61 5.83 3.47
CA SER A 243 6.72 6.23 4.33
C SER A 243 8.02 5.51 3.96
N GLY A 244 7.95 4.21 3.70
CA GLY A 244 9.09 3.41 3.23
C GLY A 244 9.60 3.89 1.87
N ALA A 245 8.70 4.15 0.92
CA ALA A 245 9.06 4.70 -0.38
C ALA A 245 9.75 6.07 -0.26
N TYR A 246 9.25 6.93 0.63
CA TYR A 246 9.86 8.23 0.91
C TYR A 246 11.25 8.11 1.54
N ALA A 247 11.45 7.14 2.45
CA ALA A 247 12.76 6.88 3.05
C ALA A 247 13.80 6.50 1.98
N ILE A 248 13.41 5.69 0.99
CA ILE A 248 14.30 5.32 -0.13
C ILE A 248 14.61 6.52 -1.02
N ASP A 249 13.62 7.33 -1.40
CA ASP A 249 13.87 8.57 -2.16
C ASP A 249 14.82 9.52 -1.41
N LEU A 250 14.69 9.62 -0.08
CA LEU A 250 15.62 10.39 0.74
C LEU A 250 17.05 9.81 0.68
N LEU A 251 17.21 8.49 0.82
CA LEU A 251 18.52 7.84 0.69
C LEU A 251 19.15 8.12 -0.68
N VAL A 252 18.39 7.93 -1.76
CA VAL A 252 18.86 8.20 -3.13
C VAL A 252 19.34 9.64 -3.28
N LYS A 253 18.59 10.62 -2.75
CA LYS A 253 18.98 12.04 -2.75
C LYS A 253 20.24 12.33 -1.95
N VAL A 254 20.45 11.64 -0.84
CA VAL A 254 21.65 11.82 0.01
C VAL A 254 22.88 11.27 -0.71
N TYR A 255 22.79 10.06 -1.27
CA TYR A 255 23.89 9.45 -2.01
C TYR A 255 24.25 10.24 -3.28
N SER A 256 23.27 10.70 -4.07
CA SER A 256 23.55 11.48 -5.28
C SER A 256 24.26 12.81 -4.98
N LYS A 257 23.92 13.48 -3.87
CA LYS A 257 24.60 14.71 -3.43
C LYS A 257 26.06 14.48 -2.98
N THR A 258 26.37 13.27 -2.56
CA THR A 258 27.70 12.92 -2.04
C THR A 258 28.67 12.65 -3.19
N GLU A 259 28.18 12.19 -4.34
CA GLU A 259 28.94 12.07 -5.59
C GLU A 259 29.23 13.42 -6.26
N ASP A 260 28.36 14.43 -6.10
CA ASP A 260 28.52 15.78 -6.66
C ASP A 260 29.39 16.73 -5.81
N SER A 261 29.88 16.27 -4.65
CA SER A 261 30.79 17.07 -3.82
C SER A 261 32.22 16.90 -4.35
N PRO A 262 32.88 17.95 -4.90
CA PRO A 262 34.25 17.82 -5.36
C PRO A 262 35.09 17.51 -4.12
N VAL A 263 35.81 16.40 -4.19
CA VAL A 263 36.97 16.12 -3.34
C VAL A 263 37.80 17.39 -3.32
N HIS A 264 37.70 18.15 -2.23
CA HIS A 264 38.65 19.21 -1.94
C HIS A 264 39.95 18.47 -1.66
N GLY A 265 40.74 18.35 -2.73
CA GLY A 265 42.13 17.90 -2.65
C GLY A 265 42.84 18.77 -1.64
N GLN A 266 43.34 18.11 -0.60
CA GLN A 266 44.51 18.59 0.13
C GLN A 266 45.74 18.44 -0.76
#